data_AF-A0A2D6PT35-F1
#
_entry.id   AF-A0A2D6PT35-F1
#
_cell.length_a   1.000
_cell.length_b   1.000
_cell.length_c   1.000
_cell.angle_alpha   90.00
_cell.angle_beta   90.00
_cell.angle_gamma   90.00
#
_symmetry.space_group_name_H-M   'P 1'
#
loop_
_entity.id
_entity.type
_entity.pdbx_description
1 polymer ?
#
loop_
_entity_poly.entity_id
_entity_poly.type
_entity_poly.pdbx_seq_one_letter_code
_entity_poly.pdbx_strand_id
1 'polypeptide(L)'
;MKLALALLIACTVLCGVTSAQAVAPYLEDFETATTGSTATCNNSAALGGWTYPANWGEDPSGTPAFRPDTGTTPSGGTGPGAPFSGAIFMYCEASTTCGAPNVLFQLLSPTVDISGLTTPTLEFYYNANGSGMGTLVVEE
;
A
#
# COMPACT_ATOMS: atom_id res chain seq x y z
N MET A 1 -4.70 -14.43 29.94
CA MET A 1 -6.11 -14.69 29.57
C MET A 1 -6.14 -14.88 28.07
N LYS A 2 -6.43 -16.11 27.60
CA LYS A 2 -6.56 -16.42 26.18
C LYS A 2 -7.97 -16.03 25.77
N LEU A 3 -8.10 -15.05 24.87
CA LEU A 3 -9.31 -14.80 24.13
C LEU A 3 -9.01 -15.23 22.68
N ALA A 4 -9.45 -16.43 22.33
CA ALA A 4 -9.53 -16.86 20.94
C ALA A 4 -11.00 -16.71 20.54
N LEU A 5 -11.29 -15.82 19.60
CA LEU A 5 -12.60 -15.73 18.97
C LEU A 5 -12.40 -15.65 17.46
N ALA A 6 -12.58 -16.80 16.80
CA ALA A 6 -12.72 -16.91 15.36
C ALA A 6 -13.91 -17.84 15.07
N LEU A 7 -14.91 -17.30 14.37
CA LEU A 7 -16.11 -17.97 13.85
C LEU A 7 -16.47 -17.16 12.58
N LEU A 8 -16.59 -17.65 11.34
CA LEU A 8 -16.65 -18.99 10.76
C LEU A 8 -16.33 -18.93 9.24
N ILE A 9 -15.57 -19.92 8.77
CA ILE A 9 -15.57 -20.60 7.44
C ILE A 9 -15.51 -19.74 6.15
N ALA A 10 -14.32 -19.77 5.55
CA ALA A 10 -14.15 -20.46 4.27
C ALA A 10 -12.97 -21.44 4.37
N CYS A 11 -13.26 -22.67 4.81
CA CYS A 11 -12.41 -23.80 4.49
C CYS A 11 -12.58 -24.09 3.01
N THR A 12 -11.73 -23.47 2.19
CA THR A 12 -11.11 -24.15 1.07
C THR A 12 -9.63 -23.87 1.16
N VAL A 13 -8.91 -24.88 1.63
CA VAL A 13 -7.49 -25.03 1.38
C VAL A 13 -7.30 -24.92 -0.14
N LEU A 14 -6.99 -23.74 -0.66
CA LEU A 14 -6.11 -23.66 -1.82
C LEU A 14 -4.72 -23.99 -1.29
N CYS A 15 -4.48 -25.30 -1.21
CA CYS A 15 -3.15 -25.86 -1.27
C CYS A 15 -2.43 -25.17 -2.44
N GLY A 16 -1.54 -24.23 -2.16
CA GLY A 16 -0.68 -23.62 -3.17
C GLY A 16 -0.59 -22.09 -3.22
N VAL A 17 -1.38 -21.31 -2.47
CA VAL A 17 -1.04 -19.89 -2.27
C VAL A 17 -0.20 -19.73 -1.02
N THR A 18 1.07 -20.14 -1.10
CA THR A 18 2.05 -19.42 -0.30
C THR A 18 2.01 -18.00 -0.87
N SER A 19 1.34 -17.06 -0.20
CA SER A 19 1.73 -15.66 -0.36
C SER A 19 3.25 -15.66 -0.23
N ALA A 20 3.95 -15.11 -1.22
CA ALA A 20 5.40 -15.17 -1.20
C ALA A 20 5.87 -14.52 0.10
N GLN A 21 6.45 -15.35 0.97
CA GLN A 21 6.73 -15.00 2.34
C GLN A 21 8.07 -14.29 2.39
N ALA A 22 8.07 -13.03 2.79
CA ALA A 22 9.28 -12.36 3.26
C ALA A 22 9.59 -12.85 4.68
N VAL A 23 10.84 -12.72 5.13
CA VAL A 23 11.26 -13.09 6.49
C VAL A 23 11.86 -11.87 7.16
N ALA A 24 11.46 -11.60 8.40
CA ALA A 24 11.97 -10.45 9.14
C ALA A 24 13.46 -10.64 9.56
N PRO A 25 14.28 -9.57 9.58
CA PRO A 25 13.93 -8.19 9.23
C PRO A 25 13.72 -8.03 7.72
N TYR A 26 12.60 -7.41 7.35
CA TYR A 26 12.22 -7.13 5.97
C TYR A 26 12.22 -5.62 5.77
N LEU A 27 12.88 -5.17 4.70
CA LEU A 27 12.94 -3.79 4.28
C LEU A 27 12.30 -3.68 2.90
N GLU A 28 11.37 -2.75 2.77
CA GLU A 28 10.83 -2.29 1.50
C GLU A 28 11.11 -0.80 1.35
N ASP A 29 11.68 -0.40 0.23
CA ASP A 29 11.96 0.99 -0.14
C ASP A 29 11.22 1.43 -1.41
N PHE A 30 10.44 0.54 -2.04
CA PHE A 30 9.66 0.72 -3.26
C PHE A 30 10.47 1.02 -4.54
N GLU A 31 11.79 0.96 -4.49
CA GLU A 31 12.66 1.31 -5.64
C GLU A 31 12.60 0.29 -6.80
N THR A 32 11.99 -0.87 -6.55
CA THR A 32 11.74 -1.89 -7.58
C THR A 32 10.37 -1.76 -8.25
N ALA A 33 9.53 -0.82 -7.78
CA ALA A 33 8.31 -0.45 -8.47
C ALA A 33 8.64 0.25 -9.79
N THR A 34 7.74 0.16 -10.76
CA THR A 34 7.86 0.97 -11.99
C THR A 34 6.77 2.01 -12.01
N THR A 35 7.11 3.26 -12.26
CA THR A 35 6.12 4.33 -12.46
C THR A 35 5.58 4.32 -13.88
N GLY A 36 4.36 4.83 -14.06
CA GLY A 36 3.92 5.32 -15.36
C GLY A 36 2.72 6.25 -15.23
N SER A 37 1.71 6.12 -16.09
CA SER A 37 0.71 7.17 -16.38
C SER A 37 0.44 8.17 -15.25
N THR A 38 0.72 9.45 -15.50
CA THR A 38 0.58 10.59 -14.57
C THR A 38 -0.86 11.06 -14.43
N ALA A 39 -1.84 10.16 -14.54
CA ALA A 39 -3.23 10.53 -14.37
C ALA A 39 -3.44 11.05 -12.94
N THR A 40 -4.13 12.20 -12.82
CA THR A 40 -4.44 12.83 -11.52
C THR A 40 -5.18 11.87 -10.60
N CYS A 41 -6.05 11.03 -11.17
CA CYS A 41 -6.75 9.96 -10.46
C CYS A 41 -6.24 8.60 -10.93
N ASN A 42 -6.17 7.66 -9.99
CA ASN A 42 -5.47 6.39 -10.17
C ASN A 42 -6.07 5.55 -11.30
N ASN A 43 -5.19 4.99 -12.13
CA ASN A 43 -5.42 3.72 -12.81
C ASN A 43 -4.79 2.61 -11.95
N SER A 44 -5.43 1.43 -11.87
CA SER A 44 -4.85 0.26 -11.20
C SER A 44 -3.60 -0.24 -11.93
N ALA A 45 -2.75 -1.00 -11.23
CA ALA A 45 -1.61 -1.68 -11.86
C ALA A 45 -2.09 -2.55 -13.04
N ALA A 46 -3.28 -3.16 -12.88
CA ALA A 46 -3.95 -3.98 -13.89
C ALA A 46 -4.25 -3.26 -15.22
N LEU A 47 -4.26 -1.92 -15.24
CA LEU A 47 -4.44 -1.12 -16.46
C LEU A 47 -3.13 -0.80 -17.19
N GLY A 48 -2.02 -1.44 -16.80
CA GLY A 48 -0.76 -1.47 -17.55
C GLY A 48 0.07 -0.20 -17.48
N GLY A 49 -0.18 0.65 -16.48
CA GLY A 49 0.52 1.91 -16.30
C GLY A 49 1.80 1.81 -15.47
N TRP A 50 1.92 0.83 -14.57
CA TRP A 50 2.97 0.78 -13.54
C TRP A 50 2.93 -0.59 -12.84
N THR A 51 3.95 -0.92 -12.04
CA THR A 51 4.02 -2.19 -11.27
C THR A 51 4.44 -1.97 -9.83
N TYR A 52 3.92 -2.80 -8.92
CA TYR A 52 4.41 -2.90 -7.54
C TYR A 52 5.75 -3.67 -7.46
N PRO A 53 6.49 -3.52 -6.35
CA PRO A 53 7.53 -4.48 -5.97
C PRO A 53 6.96 -5.90 -5.89
N ALA A 54 7.85 -6.89 -5.91
CA ALA A 54 7.43 -8.28 -5.87
C ALA A 54 6.52 -8.57 -4.67
N ASN A 55 5.32 -9.11 -4.96
CA ASN A 55 4.32 -9.54 -3.97
C ASN A 55 3.64 -8.42 -3.18
N TRP A 56 3.94 -7.16 -3.49
CA TRP A 56 3.08 -6.04 -3.13
C TRP A 56 1.93 -5.93 -4.12
N GLY A 57 0.81 -5.36 -3.68
CA GLY A 57 -0.39 -5.30 -4.49
C GLY A 57 -1.43 -4.31 -4.01
N GLU A 58 -2.51 -4.25 -4.77
CA GLU A 58 -3.78 -3.62 -4.41
C GLU A 58 -4.81 -4.71 -4.08
N ASP A 59 -5.89 -4.33 -3.37
CA ASP A 59 -7.04 -5.23 -3.27
C ASP A 59 -7.65 -5.41 -4.67
N PRO A 60 -7.84 -6.65 -5.16
CA PRO A 60 -8.51 -6.92 -6.44
C PRO A 60 -9.96 -6.43 -6.49
N SER A 61 -10.57 -6.02 -5.37
CA SER A 61 -11.95 -5.54 -5.28
C SER A 61 -12.18 -4.14 -5.89
N GLY A 62 -11.13 -3.34 -6.17
CA GLY A 62 -11.30 -2.20 -7.07
C GLY A 62 -10.30 -1.04 -6.99
N THR A 63 -10.49 -0.10 -7.92
CA THR A 63 -9.91 1.24 -7.94
C THR A 63 -10.65 2.18 -7.00
N PRO A 64 -9.97 3.12 -6.34
CA PRO A 64 -8.60 3.56 -6.60
C PRO A 64 -7.53 2.92 -5.70
N ALA A 65 -6.30 2.85 -6.22
CA ALA A 65 -5.19 2.14 -5.56
C ALA A 65 -3.97 3.03 -5.28
N PHE A 66 -3.08 2.60 -4.39
CA PHE A 66 -1.78 3.24 -4.23
C PHE A 66 -0.92 3.01 -5.48
N ARG A 67 -0.35 4.07 -6.07
CA ARG A 67 0.57 3.97 -7.21
C ARG A 67 1.97 4.46 -6.84
N PRO A 68 3.04 3.94 -7.47
CA PRO A 68 4.36 4.51 -7.31
C PRO A 68 4.42 5.92 -7.94
N ASP A 69 5.09 6.84 -7.26
CA ASP A 69 5.34 8.20 -7.71
C ASP A 69 6.77 8.64 -7.33
N THR A 70 7.28 9.67 -8.00
CA THR A 70 8.67 10.15 -7.91
C THR A 70 8.78 11.63 -7.54
N GLY A 71 7.66 12.37 -7.46
CA GLY A 71 7.69 13.82 -7.37
C GLY A 71 6.60 14.46 -6.53
N THR A 72 6.26 15.69 -6.90
CA THR A 72 5.20 16.48 -6.26
C THR A 72 3.83 15.89 -6.49
N THR A 73 2.89 16.22 -5.61
CA THR A 73 1.48 15.87 -5.76
C THR A 73 0.76 16.73 -6.80
N PRO A 74 -0.24 16.17 -7.52
CA PRO A 74 -1.06 16.92 -8.48
C PRO A 74 -1.92 18.02 -7.85
N SER A 75 -2.41 17.82 -6.62
CA SER A 75 -3.18 18.82 -5.89
C SER A 75 -2.32 19.97 -5.34
N GLY A 76 -2.84 21.20 -5.38
CA GLY A 76 -2.12 22.37 -4.89
C GLY A 76 -2.07 22.42 -3.36
N GLY A 77 -0.91 22.81 -2.81
CA GLY A 77 -0.73 22.94 -1.36
C GLY A 77 -0.73 21.60 -0.62
N THR A 78 -0.40 20.51 -1.32
CA THR A 78 -0.23 19.18 -0.75
C THR A 78 1.21 18.70 -0.89
N GLY A 79 1.52 17.54 -0.32
CA GLY A 79 2.84 16.94 -0.39
C GLY A 79 2.77 15.41 -0.43
N PRO A 80 3.92 14.75 -0.60
CA PRO A 80 5.27 15.31 -0.48
C PRO A 80 5.75 16.06 -1.74
N GLY A 81 6.85 16.82 -1.62
CA GLY A 81 7.53 17.45 -2.76
C GLY A 81 8.58 16.55 -3.44
N ALA A 82 8.99 15.48 -2.76
CA ALA A 82 9.94 14.46 -3.21
C ALA A 82 9.84 13.22 -2.28
N PRO A 83 10.30 12.03 -2.72
CA PRO A 83 10.44 10.86 -1.87
C PRO A 83 11.30 11.14 -0.62
N PHE A 84 11.02 10.44 0.49
CA PHE A 84 11.84 10.55 1.71
C PHE A 84 13.26 9.99 1.50
N SER A 85 13.35 8.88 0.78
CA SER A 85 14.58 8.21 0.38
C SER A 85 14.44 7.74 -1.07
N GLY A 86 15.57 7.52 -1.75
CA GLY A 86 15.55 6.97 -3.10
C GLY A 86 14.82 7.87 -4.11
N ALA A 87 14.13 7.24 -5.05
CA ALA A 87 13.41 7.89 -6.13
C ALA A 87 11.89 7.62 -6.10
N ILE A 88 11.41 6.62 -5.35
CA ILE A 88 10.01 6.18 -5.41
C ILE A 88 9.35 6.20 -4.03
N PHE A 89 8.08 6.61 -3.99
CA PHE A 89 7.19 6.38 -2.86
C PHE A 89 5.82 5.94 -3.35
N MET A 90 5.03 5.32 -2.46
CA MET A 90 3.65 4.94 -2.75
C MET A 90 2.69 6.09 -2.46
N TYR A 91 1.78 6.35 -3.39
CA TYR A 91 0.95 7.55 -3.41
C TYR A 91 -0.52 7.26 -3.72
N CYS A 92 -1.43 7.99 -3.08
CA CYS A 92 -2.84 8.07 -3.43
C CYS A 92 -3.32 9.54 -3.42
N GLU A 93 -4.10 9.93 -4.44
CA GLU A 93 -4.67 11.28 -4.52
C GLU A 93 -6.05 11.31 -3.84
N ALA A 94 -6.13 11.91 -2.65
CA ALA A 94 -7.36 12.06 -1.86
C ALA A 94 -8.16 13.33 -2.23
N SER A 95 -8.14 13.74 -3.50
CA SER A 95 -8.92 14.87 -3.99
C SER A 95 -10.39 14.49 -4.25
N THR A 96 -11.28 15.48 -4.21
CA THR A 96 -12.71 15.29 -4.55
C THR A 96 -12.89 14.80 -5.99
N THR A 97 -12.01 15.22 -6.90
CA THR A 97 -11.99 14.75 -8.30
C THR A 97 -11.68 13.25 -8.41
N CYS A 98 -11.00 12.68 -7.40
CA CYS A 98 -10.64 11.26 -7.35
C CYS A 98 -11.50 10.42 -6.39
N GLY A 99 -12.66 10.95 -5.97
CA GLY A 99 -13.68 10.18 -5.23
C GLY A 99 -13.70 10.37 -3.71
N ALA A 100 -12.81 11.20 -3.16
CA ALA A 100 -12.89 11.59 -1.75
C ALA A 100 -14.22 12.31 -1.43
N PRO A 101 -14.79 12.15 -0.21
CA PRO A 101 -14.21 11.48 0.96
C PRO A 101 -14.54 9.98 1.10
N ASN A 102 -15.45 9.42 0.29
CA ASN A 102 -15.99 8.08 0.50
C ASN A 102 -15.23 7.01 -0.30
N VAL A 103 -13.91 7.02 -0.17
CA VAL A 103 -13.03 6.16 -0.95
C VAL A 103 -11.99 5.49 -0.04
N LEU A 104 -11.75 4.21 -0.28
CA LEU A 104 -10.74 3.42 0.41
C LEU A 104 -9.63 3.09 -0.58
N PHE A 105 -8.38 3.33 -0.17
CA PHE A 105 -7.19 2.90 -0.90
C PHE A 105 -6.52 1.80 -0.07
N GLN A 106 -6.13 0.70 -0.72
CA GLN A 106 -5.43 -0.40 -0.07
C GLN A 106 -4.10 -0.65 -0.74
N LEU A 107 -3.09 -0.91 0.08
CA LEU A 107 -1.77 -1.37 -0.32
C LEU A 107 -1.47 -2.62 0.49
N LEU A 108 -1.33 -3.74 -0.20
CA LEU A 108 -1.08 -5.05 0.39
C LEU A 108 0.40 -5.35 0.32
N SER A 109 1.00 -5.68 1.46
CA SER A 109 2.37 -6.17 1.56
C SER A 109 2.43 -7.69 1.32
N PRO A 110 3.61 -8.26 1.07
CA PRO A 110 3.81 -9.69 1.26
C PRO A 110 3.56 -10.07 2.73
N THR A 111 3.22 -11.34 2.94
CA THR A 111 3.26 -11.90 4.30
C THR A 111 4.70 -11.90 4.80
N VAL A 112 4.95 -11.33 5.97
CA VAL A 112 6.28 -11.30 6.60
C VAL A 112 6.31 -12.27 7.77
N ASP A 113 7.24 -13.22 7.74
CA ASP A 113 7.51 -14.11 8.86
C ASP A 113 8.23 -13.36 9.98
N ILE A 114 7.51 -13.15 11.08
CA ILE A 114 8.02 -12.52 12.29
C ILE A 114 8.27 -13.52 13.42
N SER A 115 8.13 -14.83 13.17
CA SER A 115 8.23 -15.87 14.21
C SER A 115 9.60 -15.92 14.90
N GLY A 116 10.64 -15.44 14.22
CA GLY A 116 12.01 -15.31 14.76
C GLY A 116 12.22 -14.09 15.66
N LEU A 117 11.26 -13.17 15.76
CA LEU A 117 11.40 -11.92 16.52
C LEU A 117 10.76 -12.04 17.91
N THR A 118 11.48 -11.58 18.93
CA THR A 118 10.94 -11.46 20.30
C THR A 118 10.12 -10.19 20.51
N THR A 119 10.36 -9.16 19.69
CA THR A 119 9.65 -7.87 19.71
C THR A 119 9.46 -7.37 18.28
N PRO A 120 8.43 -7.87 17.57
CA PRO A 120 8.16 -7.45 16.21
C PRO A 120 7.76 -5.97 16.18
N THR A 121 8.38 -5.21 15.30
CA THR A 121 8.16 -3.76 15.14
C THR A 121 7.99 -3.45 13.65
N LEU A 122 7.02 -2.59 13.34
CA LEU A 122 6.83 -2.03 12.01
C LEU A 122 7.16 -0.53 12.07
N GLU A 123 8.06 -0.09 11.21
CA GLU A 123 8.45 1.31 11.07
C GLU A 123 8.31 1.71 9.60
N PHE A 124 7.74 2.89 9.34
CA PHE A 124 7.60 3.43 7.99
C PHE A 124 7.52 4.94 8.02
N TYR A 125 7.91 5.56 6.92
CA TYR A 125 7.71 6.98 6.67
C TYR A 125 6.39 7.21 5.94
N TYR A 126 5.65 8.24 6.33
CA TYR A 126 4.41 8.63 5.66
C TYR A 126 4.30 10.16 5.59
N ASN A 127 3.57 10.66 4.60
CA ASN A 127 3.25 12.08 4.45
C ASN A 127 1.76 12.25 4.18
N ALA A 128 1.11 13.07 4.99
CA ALA A 128 -0.30 13.42 4.86
C ALA A 128 -0.45 14.95 4.93
N ASN A 129 0.23 15.66 4.03
CA ASN A 129 0.12 17.11 3.91
C ASN A 129 -1.01 17.48 2.95
N GLY A 130 -2.11 18.00 3.50
CA GLY A 130 -3.26 18.49 2.75
C GLY A 130 -4.50 18.63 3.63
N SER A 131 -5.46 19.46 3.23
CA SER A 131 -6.67 19.72 4.04
C SER A 131 -7.69 18.58 4.01
N GLY A 132 -7.60 17.68 3.02
CA GLY A 132 -8.51 16.55 2.81
C GLY A 132 -7.85 15.20 3.06
N MET A 133 -6.74 15.16 3.80
CA MET A 133 -6.04 13.91 4.06
C MET A 133 -6.88 13.04 5.00
N GLY A 134 -7.13 11.81 4.58
CA GLY A 134 -7.89 10.83 5.35
C GLY A 134 -7.05 10.23 6.49
N THR A 135 -7.50 9.06 6.94
CA THR A 135 -6.81 8.29 7.99
C THR A 135 -6.03 7.14 7.36
N LEU A 136 -4.76 6.97 7.76
CA LEU A 136 -3.99 5.77 7.47
C LEU A 136 -4.20 4.76 8.60
N VAL A 137 -4.56 3.53 8.24
CA VAL A 137 -4.72 2.40 9.16
C VAL A 137 -3.81 1.28 8.71
N VAL A 138 -3.16 0.62 9.66
CA VAL A 138 -2.39 -0.61 9.44
C VAL A 138 -3.20 -1.77 9.98
N GLU A 139 -3.40 -2.79 9.15
CA GLU A 139 -4.18 -3.99 9.48
C GLU A 139 -3.32 -5.24 9.29
N GLU A 140 -3.63 -6.28 10.06
CA GLU A 140 -2.95 -7.60 10.08
C GLU A 140 -3.81 -8.71 9.48
#